data_AF-A0A2I3GUM2-F1
#
_entry.id   AF-A0A2I3GUM2-F1
#
_cell.length_a   1.000
_cell.length_b   1.000
_cell.length_c   1.000
_cell.angle_alpha   90.00
_cell.angle_beta   90.00
_cell.angle_gamma   90.00
#
_symmetry.space_group_name_H-M   'P 1'
#
loop_
_entity.id
_entity.type
_entity.pdbx_description
1 polymer ?
#
loop_
_entity_poly.entity_id
_entity_poly.type
_entity_poly.pdbx_seq_one_letter_code
_entity_poly.pdbx_strand_id
1 'polypeptide(L)'
;LDAGGDQVLSFHPQPLISRNYKGDVAMSKIEHFMPLLVQREEEGALTPLLSHGQVHFLWIKHSNLYLVATTSKNANASLVYSFLYKTIEVFCEYFKELEEESIRDNFVIVYELLDELMDFGFPQTTDSKILQEYITQQSNKLETGKSRVPPTVTNAVSWRSEGIKYKKNEVFIDVIESVNLLVTGWVWETNFHLRRLSLPVCETGRMR
;
A
#
# COMPACT_ATOMS: atom_id res chain seq x y z
N LEU A 1 -2.29 -4.25 -17.29
CA LEU A 1 -1.41 -5.10 -16.46
C LEU A 1 -2.28 -5.58 -15.31
N ASP A 2 -2.83 -6.79 -15.42
CA ASP A 2 -3.75 -7.34 -14.43
C ASP A 2 -2.96 -7.71 -13.17
N ALA A 3 -3.33 -7.14 -12.01
CA ALA A 3 -2.78 -7.59 -10.73
C ALA A 3 -3.30 -8.99 -10.38
N GLY A 4 -4.22 -9.54 -11.17
CA GLY A 4 -4.47 -10.97 -11.37
C GLY A 4 -4.75 -11.75 -10.09
N GLY A 5 -5.08 -11.08 -8.99
CA GLY A 5 -5.14 -11.67 -7.67
C GLY A 5 -6.01 -10.86 -6.74
N ASP A 6 -6.92 -11.56 -6.07
CA ASP A 6 -7.75 -11.01 -5.01
C ASP A 6 -6.85 -10.45 -3.90
N GLN A 7 -7.24 -9.36 -3.28
CA GLN A 7 -6.50 -8.82 -2.15
C GLN A 7 -7.35 -8.88 -0.89
N VAL A 8 -7.29 -10.02 -0.19
CA VAL A 8 -7.93 -10.18 1.12
C VAL A 8 -6.98 -9.66 2.20
N LEU A 9 -7.09 -8.37 2.51
CA LEU A 9 -6.25 -7.69 3.49
C LEU A 9 -6.56 -8.12 4.94
N SER A 10 -6.09 -9.30 5.36
CA SER A 10 -6.38 -9.87 6.68
C SER A 10 -5.31 -9.53 7.71
N PHE A 11 -5.64 -8.64 8.64
CA PHE A 11 -4.83 -8.32 9.80
C PHE A 11 -5.09 -9.34 10.94
N HIS A 12 -4.06 -10.02 11.43
CA HIS A 12 -4.06 -10.96 12.57
C HIS A 12 -4.94 -12.26 12.38
N PRO A 13 -4.82 -13.32 13.23
CA PRO A 13 -5.31 -14.68 12.94
C PRO A 13 -6.83 -14.80 12.85
N GLN A 14 -7.55 -13.76 13.26
CA GLN A 14 -8.90 -13.46 12.79
C GLN A 14 -8.83 -12.22 11.90
N PRO A 15 -9.36 -12.26 10.67
CA PRO A 15 -9.30 -11.11 9.77
C PRO A 15 -9.98 -9.89 10.40
N LEU A 16 -9.21 -8.83 10.74
CA LEU A 16 -9.82 -7.57 11.20
C LEU A 16 -10.72 -6.97 10.12
N ILE A 17 -10.25 -7.00 8.87
CA ILE A 17 -10.95 -6.52 7.69
C ILE A 17 -10.78 -7.57 6.58
N SER A 18 -11.77 -7.69 5.72
CA SER A 18 -11.67 -8.51 4.52
C SER A 18 -12.41 -7.83 3.38
N ARG A 19 -11.78 -7.75 2.22
CA ARG A 19 -12.39 -7.23 0.99
C ARG A 19 -12.16 -8.23 -0.14
N ASN A 20 -13.22 -8.48 -0.90
CA ASN A 20 -13.18 -9.35 -2.06
C ASN A 20 -13.51 -8.51 -3.31
N TYR A 21 -12.59 -8.47 -4.27
CA TYR A 21 -12.71 -7.61 -5.45
C TYR A 21 -13.24 -8.35 -6.69
N LYS A 22 -12.85 -9.62 -6.93
CA LYS A 22 -13.29 -10.38 -8.12
C LYS A 22 -14.28 -11.50 -7.80
N GLY A 23 -14.31 -12.00 -6.56
CA GLY A 23 -15.15 -13.15 -6.19
C GLY A 23 -14.61 -14.52 -6.61
N ASP A 24 -13.38 -14.58 -7.15
CA ASP A 24 -12.78 -15.81 -7.70
C ASP A 24 -12.32 -16.78 -6.59
N VAL A 25 -11.86 -16.26 -5.45
CA VAL A 25 -11.44 -17.05 -4.28
C VAL A 25 -12.45 -16.90 -3.13
N ALA A 26 -12.84 -18.03 -2.54
CA ALA A 26 -13.69 -18.05 -1.35
C ALA A 26 -12.92 -17.51 -0.13
N MET A 27 -13.56 -16.60 0.63
CA MET A 27 -12.93 -15.97 1.80
C MET A 27 -12.50 -16.97 2.88
N SER A 28 -13.15 -18.12 2.98
CA SER A 28 -12.77 -19.20 3.93
C SER A 28 -11.35 -19.74 3.70
N LYS A 29 -10.77 -19.56 2.51
CA LYS A 29 -9.41 -20.01 2.21
C LYS A 29 -8.34 -19.27 3.02
N ILE A 30 -8.65 -18.09 3.56
CA ILE A 30 -7.72 -17.33 4.42
C ILE A 30 -7.39 -18.07 5.72
N GLU A 31 -8.27 -18.94 6.20
CA GLU A 31 -8.05 -19.71 7.44
C GLU A 31 -6.83 -20.63 7.35
N HIS A 32 -6.45 -21.05 6.13
CA HIS A 32 -5.26 -21.87 5.90
C HIS A 32 -3.96 -21.07 5.89
N PHE A 33 -4.00 -19.74 5.79
CA PHE A 33 -2.81 -18.91 5.69
C PHE A 33 -1.92 -19.01 6.93
N MET A 34 -2.49 -18.83 8.13
CA MET A 34 -1.71 -18.83 9.38
C MET A 34 -1.04 -20.18 9.68
N PRO A 35 -1.75 -21.33 9.60
CA PRO A 35 -1.11 -22.64 9.76
C PRO A 35 0.05 -22.86 8.79
N LEU A 36 -0.10 -22.44 7.53
CA LEU A 36 0.95 -22.55 6.52
C LEU A 36 2.13 -21.63 6.82
N LEU A 37 1.87 -20.41 7.29
CA LEU A 37 2.92 -19.46 7.65
C LEU A 37 3.78 -20.01 8.80
N VAL A 38 3.14 -20.49 9.87
CA VAL A 38 3.84 -21.08 11.03
C VAL A 38 4.63 -22.32 10.63
N GLN A 39 4.03 -23.22 9.84
CA GLN A 39 4.73 -24.39 9.33
C GLN A 39 6.00 -24.01 8.54
N ARG A 40 5.92 -23.02 7.65
CA ARG A 40 7.07 -22.58 6.85
C ARG A 40 8.13 -21.86 7.67
N GLU A 41 7.72 -21.18 8.74
CA GLU A 41 8.62 -20.55 9.71
C GLU A 41 9.39 -21.60 10.52
N GLU A 42 8.72 -22.65 11.00
CA GLU A 42 9.34 -23.79 11.70
C GLU A 42 10.31 -24.57 10.81
N GLU A 43 9.99 -24.73 9.53
CA GLU A 43 10.86 -25.34 8.52
C GLU A 43 12.04 -24.44 8.10
N GLY A 44 12.08 -23.17 8.55
CA GLY A 44 13.10 -22.19 8.16
C GLY A 44 13.04 -21.78 6.68
N ALA A 45 11.93 -22.08 6.00
CA ALA A 45 11.72 -21.88 4.57
C ALA A 45 10.66 -20.80 4.29
N LEU A 46 10.72 -19.71 5.07
CA LEU A 46 9.77 -18.61 4.96
C LEU A 46 9.91 -17.91 3.60
N THR A 47 8.79 -17.78 2.91
CA THR A 47 8.72 -17.14 1.59
C THR A 47 7.57 -16.13 1.56
N PRO A 48 7.71 -15.03 0.80
CA PRO A 48 6.68 -13.98 0.75
C PRO A 48 5.43 -14.41 -0.03
N LEU A 49 5.48 -15.59 -0.65
CA LEU A 49 4.41 -16.23 -1.40
C LEU A 49 4.16 -17.63 -0.81
N LEU A 50 3.01 -17.84 -0.20
CA LEU A 50 2.55 -19.16 0.23
C LEU A 50 1.57 -19.72 -0.80
N SER A 51 1.43 -21.04 -0.87
CA SER A 51 0.50 -21.68 -1.81
C SER A 51 -0.24 -22.82 -1.13
N HIS A 52 -1.56 -22.88 -1.35
CA HIS A 52 -2.44 -23.93 -0.86
C HIS A 52 -3.39 -24.38 -1.98
N GLY A 53 -3.09 -25.53 -2.58
CA GLY A 53 -3.84 -26.03 -3.74
C GLY A 53 -3.72 -25.07 -4.93
N GLN A 54 -4.85 -24.52 -5.36
CA GLN A 54 -4.92 -23.57 -6.49
C GLN A 54 -4.85 -22.09 -6.05
N VAL A 55 -4.74 -21.81 -4.74
CA VAL A 55 -4.70 -20.45 -4.21
C VAL A 55 -3.29 -20.11 -3.73
N HIS A 56 -2.82 -18.93 -4.09
CA HIS A 56 -1.55 -18.37 -3.70
C HIS A 56 -1.79 -17.17 -2.77
N PHE A 57 -1.02 -17.06 -1.69
CA PHE A 57 -1.07 -15.99 -0.71
C PHE A 57 0.21 -15.16 -0.81
N LEU A 58 0.10 -13.94 -1.34
CA LEU A 58 1.13 -12.92 -1.30
C LEU A 58 0.95 -12.12 -0.03
N TRP A 59 1.98 -11.97 0.78
CA TRP A 59 1.83 -11.28 2.06
C TRP A 59 3.03 -10.41 2.39
N ILE A 60 2.76 -9.36 3.16
CA ILE A 60 3.79 -8.52 3.79
C ILE A 60 3.44 -8.33 5.26
N LYS A 61 4.47 -8.11 6.07
CA LYS A 61 4.32 -7.77 7.49
C LYS A 61 4.66 -6.30 7.70
N HIS A 62 3.76 -5.58 8.37
CA HIS A 62 3.97 -4.21 8.80
C HIS A 62 3.66 -4.13 10.29
N SER A 63 4.65 -3.83 11.13
CA SER A 63 4.49 -3.90 12.60
C SER A 63 3.93 -5.28 13.04
N ASN A 64 2.77 -5.31 13.69
CA ASN A 64 2.09 -6.54 14.15
C ASN A 64 0.97 -6.99 13.19
N LEU A 65 0.90 -6.37 12.01
CA LEU A 65 -0.15 -6.54 11.03
C LEU A 65 0.38 -7.34 9.84
N TYR A 66 -0.42 -8.30 9.38
CA TYR A 66 -0.21 -9.00 8.13
C TYR A 66 -1.15 -8.39 7.10
N LEU A 67 -0.63 -8.04 5.93
CA LEU A 67 -1.43 -7.68 4.79
C LEU A 67 -1.30 -8.84 3.81
N VAL A 68 -2.41 -9.47 3.48
CA VAL A 68 -2.45 -10.64 2.62
C VAL A 68 -3.19 -10.31 1.34
N ALA A 69 -2.75 -10.89 0.24
CA ALA A 69 -3.44 -10.90 -1.04
C ALA A 69 -3.50 -12.34 -1.53
N THR A 70 -4.68 -12.78 -1.96
CA THR A 70 -4.98 -14.14 -2.36
C THR A 70 -5.26 -14.21 -3.85
N THR A 71 -4.52 -15.00 -4.62
CA THR A 71 -4.82 -15.19 -6.05
C THR A 71 -5.02 -16.65 -6.41
N SER A 72 -5.98 -16.95 -7.28
CA SER A 72 -6.12 -18.26 -7.91
C SER A 72 -5.47 -18.36 -9.29
N LYS A 73 -5.04 -17.21 -9.85
CA LYS A 73 -4.51 -17.09 -11.21
C LYS A 73 -3.05 -16.63 -11.17
N ASN A 74 -2.40 -16.65 -12.34
CA ASN A 74 -1.05 -16.12 -12.49
C ASN A 74 -1.06 -14.58 -12.44
N ALA A 75 -1.03 -14.04 -11.22
CA ALA A 75 -0.96 -12.61 -10.94
C ALA A 75 0.44 -12.04 -11.18
N ASN A 76 0.52 -10.77 -11.59
CA ASN A 76 1.78 -10.03 -11.50
C ASN A 76 2.13 -9.76 -10.03
N ALA A 77 3.00 -10.59 -9.47
CA ALA A 77 3.44 -10.47 -8.08
C ALA A 77 4.01 -9.09 -7.74
N SER A 78 4.78 -8.48 -8.66
CA SER A 78 5.36 -7.15 -8.43
C SER A 78 4.28 -6.07 -8.28
N LEU A 79 3.20 -6.15 -9.06
CA LEU A 79 2.08 -5.22 -8.95
C LEU A 79 1.34 -5.39 -7.63
N VAL A 80 1.13 -6.64 -7.20
CA VAL A 80 0.50 -6.95 -5.90
C VAL A 80 1.34 -6.39 -4.75
N TYR A 81 2.64 -6.68 -4.70
CA TYR A 81 3.49 -6.15 -3.62
C TYR A 81 3.60 -4.62 -3.65
N SER A 82 3.75 -4.02 -4.83
CA SER A 82 3.78 -2.56 -4.96
C SER A 82 2.50 -1.93 -4.42
N PHE A 83 1.34 -2.55 -4.70
CA PHE A 83 0.07 -2.10 -4.16
C PHE A 83 0.00 -2.28 -2.65
N LEU A 84 0.39 -3.44 -2.10
CA LEU A 84 0.34 -3.69 -0.66
C LEU A 84 1.19 -2.67 0.13
N TYR A 85 2.40 -2.35 -0.36
CA TYR A 85 3.22 -1.29 0.24
C TYR A 85 2.59 0.09 0.10
N LYS A 86 1.97 0.39 -1.05
CA LYS A 86 1.31 1.68 -1.27
C LYS A 86 0.07 1.84 -0.37
N THR A 87 -0.67 0.77 -0.12
CA THR A 87 -1.81 0.75 0.81
C THR A 87 -1.35 1.05 2.24
N ILE A 88 -0.21 0.49 2.67
CA ILE A 88 0.39 0.85 3.98
C ILE A 88 0.71 2.34 4.01
N GLU A 89 1.38 2.87 2.98
CA GLU A 89 1.73 4.28 2.91
C GLU A 89 0.50 5.18 3.03
N VAL A 90 -0.57 4.88 2.28
CA VAL A 90 -1.84 5.62 2.35
C VAL A 90 -2.45 5.52 3.75
N PHE A 91 -2.51 4.34 4.36
CA PHE A 91 -3.04 4.20 5.71
C PHE A 91 -2.19 4.92 6.77
N CYS A 92 -0.87 4.88 6.67
CA CYS A 92 0.02 5.65 7.55
C CYS A 92 -0.20 7.17 7.36
N GLU A 93 -0.47 7.66 6.15
CA GLU A 93 -0.80 9.07 5.95
C GLU A 93 -2.15 9.49 6.55
N TYR A 94 -3.14 8.59 6.56
CA TYR A 94 -4.46 8.85 7.15
C TYR A 94 -4.47 8.72 8.68
N PHE A 95 -3.84 7.68 9.22
CA PHE A 95 -3.91 7.32 10.63
C PHE A 95 -2.66 7.71 11.43
N LYS A 96 -1.61 8.22 10.76
CA LYS A 96 -0.24 8.44 11.27
C LYS A 96 0.50 7.14 11.59
N GLU A 97 -0.14 6.25 12.34
CA GLU A 97 0.38 4.94 12.71
C GLU A 97 -0.64 3.86 12.33
N LEU A 98 -0.18 2.86 11.58
CA LEU A 98 -1.00 1.72 11.16
C LEU A 98 -0.86 0.60 12.18
N GLU A 99 -1.83 0.55 13.10
CA GLU A 99 -1.98 -0.46 14.13
C GLU A 99 -3.38 -1.09 14.12
N GLU A 100 -3.55 -2.17 14.88
CA GLU A 100 -4.83 -2.87 15.00
C GLU A 100 -5.95 -1.97 15.55
N GLU A 101 -5.64 -1.11 16.52
CA GLU A 101 -6.57 -0.14 17.08
C GLU A 101 -6.99 0.89 16.02
N SER A 102 -6.04 1.44 15.27
CA SER A 102 -6.30 2.38 14.16
C SER A 102 -7.30 1.82 13.15
N ILE A 103 -7.20 0.53 12.83
CA ILE A 103 -8.08 -0.14 11.87
C ILE A 103 -9.48 -0.36 12.46
N ARG A 104 -9.57 -0.77 13.73
CA ARG A 104 -10.85 -1.04 14.42
C ARG A 104 -11.67 0.23 14.61
N ASP A 105 -11.02 1.32 15.01
CA ASP A 105 -11.69 2.60 15.27
C ASP A 105 -12.15 3.29 13.99
N ASN A 106 -11.46 3.05 12.87
CA ASN A 106 -11.72 3.72 11.59
C ASN A 106 -12.24 2.78 10.50
N PHE A 107 -12.91 1.67 10.85
CA PHE A 107 -13.29 0.62 9.90
C PHE A 107 -14.10 1.14 8.70
N VAL A 108 -14.97 2.16 8.89
CA VAL A 108 -15.76 2.77 7.81
C VAL A 108 -14.84 3.39 6.75
N ILE A 109 -13.87 4.19 7.19
CA ILE A 109 -12.92 4.88 6.32
C ILE A 109 -12.01 3.88 5.63
N VAL A 110 -11.62 2.81 6.32
CA VAL A 110 -10.79 1.76 5.71
C VAL A 110 -11.54 1.08 4.55
N TYR A 111 -12.83 0.77 4.69
CA TYR A 111 -13.61 0.21 3.59
C TYR A 111 -13.77 1.18 2.41
N GLU A 112 -14.02 2.47 2.68
CA GLU A 112 -14.08 3.50 1.64
C GLU A 112 -12.74 3.64 0.91
N LEU A 113 -11.63 3.64 1.64
CA LEU A 113 -10.29 3.69 1.06
C LEU A 113 -10.00 2.45 0.21
N LEU A 114 -10.33 1.25 0.69
CA LEU A 114 -10.10 0.02 -0.07
C LEU A 114 -10.87 0.02 -1.40
N ASP A 115 -12.09 0.53 -1.41
CA ASP A 115 -12.91 0.62 -2.62
C ASP A 115 -12.39 1.64 -3.64
N GLU A 116 -11.81 2.76 -3.20
CA GLU A 116 -11.21 3.75 -4.11
C GLU A 116 -9.77 3.38 -4.54
N LEU A 117 -9.02 2.67 -3.69
CA LEU A 117 -7.65 2.25 -3.98
C LEU A 117 -7.61 1.19 -5.09
N MET A 118 -8.59 0.28 -5.12
CA MET A 118 -8.62 -0.83 -6.05
C MET A 118 -10.03 -1.14 -6.54
N ASP A 119 -10.16 -1.28 -7.85
CA ASP A 119 -11.39 -1.79 -8.47
C ASP A 119 -11.07 -3.04 -9.30
N PHE A 120 -11.82 -4.12 -9.06
CA PHE A 120 -11.71 -5.39 -9.76
C PHE A 120 -10.26 -5.95 -9.88
N GLY A 121 -9.43 -5.75 -8.86
CA GLY A 121 -8.01 -6.19 -8.88
C GLY A 121 -7.08 -5.28 -9.68
N PHE A 122 -7.51 -4.08 -10.05
CA PHE A 122 -6.68 -3.05 -10.67
C PHE A 122 -6.56 -1.85 -9.73
N PRO A 123 -5.35 -1.52 -9.26
CA PRO A 123 -5.11 -0.29 -8.53
C PRO A 123 -5.57 0.93 -9.34
N GLN A 124 -6.37 1.81 -8.75
CA GLN A 124 -6.89 3.02 -9.38
C GLN A 124 -6.19 4.27 -8.84
N THR A 125 -6.70 4.84 -7.75
CA THR A 125 -6.19 6.09 -7.18
C THR A 125 -5.44 5.80 -5.89
N THR A 126 -4.11 5.91 -5.91
CA THR A 126 -3.26 5.65 -4.73
C THR A 126 -2.66 6.90 -4.10
N ASP A 127 -3.06 8.08 -4.59
CA ASP A 127 -2.57 9.38 -4.11
C ASP A 127 -3.40 9.82 -2.89
N SER A 128 -2.88 9.56 -1.70
CA SER A 128 -3.44 9.92 -0.39
C SER A 128 -3.96 11.35 -0.30
N LYS A 129 -3.21 12.34 -0.79
CA LYS A 129 -3.60 13.76 -0.76
C LYS A 129 -4.87 14.04 -1.54
N ILE A 130 -5.07 13.36 -2.67
CA ILE A 130 -6.29 13.49 -3.47
C ILE A 130 -7.43 12.71 -2.83
N LEU A 131 -7.14 11.51 -2.31
CA LEU A 131 -8.13 10.72 -1.58
C LEU A 131 -8.65 11.50 -0.36
N GLN A 132 -7.82 12.29 0.32
CA GLN A 132 -8.22 13.08 1.49
C GLN A 132 -9.19 14.22 1.16
N GLU A 133 -9.21 14.70 -0.09
CA GLU A 133 -10.19 15.68 -0.56
C GLU A 133 -11.58 15.07 -0.74
N TYR A 134 -11.66 13.76 -1.00
CA TYR A 134 -12.90 13.05 -1.31
C TYR A 134 -13.43 12.20 -0.14
N ILE A 135 -12.53 11.50 0.58
CA ILE A 135 -12.82 10.66 1.75
C ILE A 135 -12.35 11.40 3.00
N THR A 136 -13.28 12.11 3.66
CA THR A 136 -12.98 12.93 4.84
C THR A 136 -13.32 12.20 6.14
N GLN A 137 -12.41 12.25 7.13
CA GLN A 137 -12.64 11.70 8.47
C GLN A 137 -13.76 12.43 9.25
N GLN A 138 -14.08 13.68 8.87
CA GLN A 138 -15.11 14.47 9.53
C GLN A 138 -16.46 14.24 8.85
N SER A 139 -17.40 13.65 9.59
CA SER A 139 -18.83 13.63 9.25
C SER A 139 -19.38 15.07 9.33
N ASN A 140 -19.09 15.89 8.32
CA ASN A 140 -19.79 17.15 8.17
C ASN A 140 -21.16 16.85 7.59
N LYS A 141 -22.16 16.94 8.47
CA LYS A 141 -23.59 17.15 8.21
C LYS A 141 -23.87 17.39 6.74
N LEU A 142 -24.63 16.47 6.15
CA LEU A 142 -25.51 16.61 4.99
C LEU A 142 -25.76 18.07 4.55
N GLU A 143 -24.78 18.68 3.90
CA GLU A 143 -24.98 19.78 2.97
C GLU A 143 -25.04 19.11 1.61
N THR A 144 -26.16 19.32 0.92
CA THR A 144 -26.60 18.60 -0.27
C THR A 144 -25.79 19.00 -1.51
N GLY A 145 -24.46 18.90 -1.43
CA GLY A 145 -23.54 19.02 -2.55
C GLY A 145 -22.91 17.66 -2.79
N LYS A 146 -23.36 16.96 -3.84
CA LYS A 146 -22.74 15.72 -4.32
C LYS A 146 -21.22 15.86 -4.20
N SER A 147 -20.57 14.97 -3.43
CA SER A 147 -19.12 14.85 -3.38
C SER A 147 -18.63 14.71 -4.82
N ARG A 148 -18.22 15.84 -5.41
CA ARG A 148 -17.79 15.90 -6.80
C ARG A 148 -16.36 15.39 -6.75
N VAL A 149 -16.16 14.20 -7.29
CA VAL A 149 -14.82 13.64 -7.52
C VAL A 149 -13.94 14.77 -8.10
N PRO A 150 -12.83 15.13 -7.45
CA PRO A 150 -11.96 16.18 -7.95
C PRO A 150 -11.53 15.87 -9.38
N PRO A 151 -11.54 16.85 -10.31
CA PRO A 151 -11.11 16.61 -11.69
C PRO A 151 -9.67 16.08 -11.76
N THR A 152 -8.86 16.32 -10.73
CA THR A 152 -7.51 15.78 -10.54
C THR A 152 -7.45 14.25 -10.64
N VAL A 153 -8.50 13.54 -10.18
CA VAL A 153 -8.58 12.06 -10.27
C VAL A 153 -8.60 11.59 -11.73
N THR A 154 -9.19 12.39 -12.62
CA THR A 154 -9.30 12.09 -14.06
C THR A 154 -8.28 12.80 -14.93
N ASN A 155 -7.41 13.63 -14.33
CA ASN A 155 -6.45 14.44 -15.06
C ASN A 155 -5.12 13.69 -15.27
N ALA A 156 -4.32 14.10 -16.25
CA ALA A 156 -2.99 13.52 -16.49
C ALA A 156 -2.00 13.81 -15.34
N VAL A 157 -2.31 14.79 -14.48
CA VAL A 157 -1.58 15.12 -13.26
C VAL A 157 -2.43 14.71 -12.06
N SER A 158 -2.17 13.51 -11.52
CA SER A 158 -2.94 12.93 -10.40
C SER A 158 -2.46 13.35 -9.02
N TRP A 159 -1.24 13.87 -8.89
CA TRP A 159 -0.59 14.07 -7.60
C TRP A 159 -0.70 15.50 -7.06
N ARG A 160 -1.30 16.43 -7.82
CA ARG A 160 -1.38 17.85 -7.48
C ARG A 160 -2.70 18.48 -7.92
N SER A 161 -3.44 19.00 -6.95
CA SER A 161 -4.68 19.75 -7.20
C SER A 161 -4.40 21.12 -7.83
N GLU A 162 -5.33 21.56 -8.67
CA GLU A 162 -5.27 22.87 -9.34
C GLU A 162 -5.58 24.02 -8.36
N GLY A 163 -5.05 25.22 -8.63
CA GLY A 163 -5.41 26.44 -7.89
C GLY A 163 -4.70 26.68 -6.55
N ILE A 164 -3.71 25.86 -6.18
CA ILE A 164 -2.91 26.06 -4.96
C ILE A 164 -2.13 27.39 -5.04
N LYS A 165 -2.39 28.33 -4.11
CA LYS A 165 -1.69 29.63 -3.98
C LYS A 165 -1.11 29.79 -2.57
N TYR A 166 0.17 30.14 -2.49
CA TYR A 166 0.85 30.43 -1.23
C TYR A 166 1.10 31.93 -1.07
N LYS A 167 1.09 32.42 0.19
CA LYS A 167 1.46 33.81 0.50
C LYS A 167 2.94 34.10 0.22
N LYS A 168 3.79 33.09 0.45
CA LYS A 168 5.22 33.10 0.13
C LYS A 168 5.52 31.76 -0.55
N ASN A 169 6.06 31.82 -1.77
CA ASN A 169 6.42 30.62 -2.52
C ASN A 169 7.86 30.26 -2.15
N GLU A 170 8.02 29.26 -1.29
CA GLU A 170 9.32 28.72 -0.87
C GLU A 170 9.42 27.25 -1.26
N VAL A 171 10.64 26.79 -1.54
CA VAL A 171 10.94 25.39 -1.84
C VAL A 171 12.10 24.97 -0.96
N PHE A 172 11.94 23.85 -0.27
CA PHE A 172 12.99 23.23 0.55
C PHE A 172 13.48 21.98 -0.19
N ILE A 173 14.80 21.80 -0.27
CA ILE A 173 15.45 20.67 -0.94
C ILE A 173 16.39 20.01 0.07
N ASP A 174 16.06 18.78 0.46
CA ASP A 174 16.90 17.96 1.32
C ASP A 174 17.66 16.92 0.50
N VAL A 175 18.98 16.92 0.60
CA VAL A 175 19.86 15.93 -0.04
C VAL A 175 20.26 14.90 1.02
N ILE A 176 19.68 13.70 0.92
CA ILE A 176 19.95 12.59 1.84
C ILE A 176 20.93 11.61 1.18
N GLU A 177 22.12 11.47 1.75
CA GLU A 177 23.13 10.51 1.31
C GLU A 177 23.11 9.26 2.21
N SER A 178 23.08 8.07 1.60
CA SER A 178 23.11 6.80 2.32
C SER A 178 24.29 5.95 1.84
N VAL A 179 25.23 5.67 2.74
CA VAL A 179 26.44 4.89 2.47
C VAL A 179 26.27 3.48 3.05
N ASN A 180 26.16 2.48 2.19
CA ASN A 180 26.13 1.07 2.59
C ASN A 180 27.55 0.50 2.59
N LEU A 181 28.02 0.06 3.76
CA LEU A 181 29.36 -0.48 3.99
C LEU A 181 29.24 -1.93 4.48
N LEU A 182 29.92 -2.85 3.80
CA LEU A 182 30.09 -4.23 4.27
C LEU A 182 31.59 -4.51 4.42
N VAL A 183 32.02 -4.72 5.67
CA VAL A 183 33.42 -5.02 6.00
C VAL A 183 33.53 -6.49 6.37
N THR A 184 34.30 -7.25 5.60
CA THR A 184 34.64 -8.65 5.92
C THR A 184 35.93 -8.72 6.75
N GLY A 185 36.10 -9.78 7.54
CA GLY A 185 37.23 -9.94 8.49
C GLY A 185 38.64 -9.96 7.87
N TRP A 186 38.76 -10.14 6.55
CA TRP A 186 40.00 -9.96 5.82
C TRP A 186 39.97 -8.59 5.14
N VAL A 187 40.80 -7.67 5.63
CA VAL A 187 40.82 -6.22 5.35
C VAL A 187 41.07 -5.84 3.87
N TRP A 188 41.23 -6.80 2.95
CA TRP A 188 41.74 -6.52 1.61
C TRP A 188 40.68 -6.39 0.50
N GLU A 189 39.41 -6.72 0.74
CA GLU A 189 38.32 -6.51 -0.23
C GLU A 189 37.07 -5.93 0.46
N THR A 190 37.01 -4.60 0.60
CA THR A 190 35.78 -3.89 0.98
C THR A 190 34.95 -3.59 -0.27
N ASN A 191 33.78 -4.21 -0.37
CA ASN A 191 32.82 -3.87 -1.43
C ASN A 191 32.08 -2.59 -1.03
N PHE A 192 32.39 -1.48 -1.71
CA PHE A 192 31.66 -0.21 -1.59
C PHE A 192 30.55 -0.17 -2.63
N HIS A 193 29.30 0.00 -2.20
CA HIS A 193 28.18 0.21 -3.12
C HIS A 193 27.41 1.46 -2.71
N LEU A 194 27.66 2.55 -3.43
CA LEU A 194 26.82 3.73 -3.38
C LEU A 194 25.48 3.39 -4.04
N ARG A 195 24.46 3.07 -3.24
CA ARG A 195 23.08 3.09 -3.72
C ARG A 195 22.64 4.56 -3.75
N ARG A 196 22.54 5.12 -4.95
CA ARG A 196 21.75 6.33 -5.14
C ARG A 196 20.30 5.93 -4.86
N LEU A 197 19.81 6.20 -3.65
CA LEU A 197 18.39 6.14 -3.36
C LEU A 197 17.74 7.20 -4.24
N SER A 198 17.15 6.76 -5.36
CA SER A 198 16.14 7.55 -6.05
C SER A 198 14.91 7.55 -5.15
N LEU A 199 14.93 8.40 -4.12
CA LEU A 199 13.69 8.97 -3.63
C LEU A 199 12.98 9.59 -4.85
N PRO A 200 11.65 9.49 -4.97
CA PRO A 200 10.94 10.28 -5.97
C PRO A 200 11.27 11.75 -5.71
N VAL A 201 12.16 12.29 -6.53
CA VAL A 201 12.36 13.73 -6.60
C VAL A 201 11.04 14.26 -7.14
N CYS A 202 10.33 15.04 -6.34
CA CYS A 202 9.23 15.85 -6.83
C CYS A 202 9.84 16.94 -7.73
N GLU A 203 10.24 16.56 -8.95
CA GLU A 203 10.68 17.48 -9.98
C GLU A 203 9.45 18.24 -10.49
N THR A 204 9.04 19.27 -9.76
CA THR A 204 8.36 20.39 -10.40
C THR A 204 9.38 21.46 -10.71
N GLY A 205 9.99 21.34 -11.88
CA GLY A 205 10.84 22.37 -12.42
C GLY A 205 11.09 22.21 -13.90
N ARG A 206 10.40 23.02 -14.72
CA ARG A 206 11.15 23.95 -15.56
C ARG A 206 10.36 25.20 -15.90
N MET A 207 10.88 26.32 -15.40
CA MET A 207 10.65 27.64 -15.97
C MET A 207 11.28 27.70 -17.38
N ARG A 208 10.49 28.17 -18.34
CA ARG A 208 10.80 29.42 -19.06
C ARG A 208 9.53 30.24 -19.15
#